data_AF-A0A6J4Q0W4-F1
#
_entry.id   AF-A0A6J4Q0W4-F1
#
_cell.length_a   1.000
_cell.length_b   1.000
_cell.length_c   1.000
_cell.angle_alpha   90.00
_cell.angle_beta   90.00
_cell.angle_gamma   90.00
#
_symmetry.space_group_name_H-M   'P 1'
#
loop_
_entity.id
_entity.type
_entity.pdbx_description
1 polymer ?
#
loop_
_entity_poly.entity_id
_entity_poly.type
_entity_poly.pdbx_seq_one_letter_code
_entity_poly.pdbx_strand_id
1 'polypeptide(L)'
;MFGNKEGWALSVAIVALVGLMLWKFDMLTAPAMAAPSGQFRNLRAPIALPVKPADALPGVMTEDLDAGDLYWKAIKVYQASPETYDKAQPRYTTRLDKLPAIDLLVEATAANRATIFMRKPATLVNYGYPGPEMEALYNLGRVANSIAFSSQADGDEARTKKYAYACFSLGAKLYDERLIHGELDAGIKLMQTAGDSLATLARKQGNEAEAAKWKQFTDATSRYYTTEIQELVRKVLGAGAIDLRKHSGDVFELALHNPDRMWQVEALLKIGRYKYEMGGTLGDQIWANRLLHEPARHGLPDFTNHKDPAVARAATIARDLTVEELRMIR
;
A
#
# COMPACT_ATOMS: atom_id res chain seq x y z
N MET A 1 24.58 29.46 56.74
CA MET A 1 25.00 30.60 55.90
C MET A 1 23.85 30.91 54.94
N PHE A 2 22.99 31.86 55.31
CA PHE A 2 21.93 32.33 54.42
C PHE A 2 22.57 33.27 53.39
N GLY A 3 22.38 32.98 52.10
CA GLY A 3 23.02 33.73 51.01
C GLY A 3 22.70 35.23 51.05
N ASN A 4 23.65 36.05 50.58
CA ASN A 4 23.51 37.51 50.46
C ASN A 4 22.22 37.85 49.68
N LYS A 5 21.52 38.91 50.11
CA LYS A 5 20.27 39.42 49.49
C LYS A 5 20.41 39.64 47.99
N GLU A 6 21.60 40.04 47.54
CA GLU A 6 21.93 40.22 46.12
C GLU A 6 21.87 38.91 45.32
N GLY A 7 22.29 37.78 45.91
CA GLY A 7 22.22 36.46 45.26
C GLY A 7 20.79 35.96 45.07
N TRP A 8 19.89 36.26 46.03
CA TRP A 8 18.46 35.95 45.90
C TRP A 8 17.79 36.77 44.81
N ALA A 9 18.08 38.07 44.73
CA ALA A 9 17.55 38.94 43.69
C ALA A 9 17.96 38.49 42.28
N LEU A 10 19.24 38.12 42.11
CA LEU A 10 19.74 37.60 40.83
C LEU A 10 19.07 36.26 40.46
N SER A 11 18.87 35.36 41.44
CA SER A 11 18.21 34.08 41.21
C SER A 11 16.76 34.25 40.76
N VAL A 12 16.00 35.16 41.38
CA VAL A 12 14.63 35.48 40.97
C VAL A 12 14.60 36.05 39.55
N ALA A 13 15.54 36.94 39.20
CA ALA A 13 15.62 37.49 37.85
C ALA A 13 15.89 36.41 36.79
N ILE A 14 16.79 35.46 37.08
CA ILE A 14 17.08 34.33 36.18
C ILE A 14 15.84 33.44 36.02
N VAL A 15 15.18 33.06 37.12
CA VAL A 15 13.96 32.21 37.05
C VAL A 15 12.85 32.91 36.29
N ALA A 16 12.64 34.21 36.51
CA ALA A 16 11.64 35.00 35.78
C ALA A 16 11.97 35.09 34.28
N LEU A 17 13.24 35.26 33.92
CA LEU A 17 13.68 35.35 32.52
C LEU A 17 13.56 33.99 31.81
N VAL A 18 13.94 32.89 32.47
CA VAL A 18 13.73 31.53 31.97
C VAL A 18 12.24 31.22 31.83
N GLY A 19 11.43 31.54 32.84
CA GLY A 19 9.98 31.36 32.79
C GLY A 19 9.33 32.15 31.66
N LEU A 20 9.75 33.40 31.46
CA LEU A 20 9.29 34.24 30.36
C LEU A 20 9.75 33.73 29.00
N MET A 21 10.98 33.20 28.88
CA MET A 21 11.43 32.53 27.66
C MET A 21 10.58 31.28 27.38
N LEU A 22 10.41 30.39 28.37
CA LEU A 22 9.61 29.18 28.20
C LEU A 22 8.16 29.49 27.82
N TRP A 23 7.56 30.53 28.42
CA TRP A 23 6.22 30.99 28.08
C TRP A 23 6.17 31.63 26.68
N LYS A 24 7.09 32.54 26.36
CA LYS A 24 7.12 33.26 25.08
C LYS A 24 7.41 32.36 23.88
N PHE A 25 8.24 31.33 24.07
CA PHE A 25 8.54 30.34 23.04
C PHE A 25 7.58 29.15 23.07
N ASP A 26 6.51 29.23 23.86
CA ASP A 26 5.51 28.18 24.00
C ASP A 26 6.12 26.81 24.36
N MET A 27 7.27 26.81 25.02
CA MET A 27 7.96 25.60 25.49
C MET A 27 7.27 24.99 26.72
N LEU A 28 6.30 25.70 27.31
CA LEU A 28 5.46 25.22 28.41
C LEU A 28 4.24 24.46 27.94
N THR A 29 3.77 24.64 26.69
CA THR A 29 2.71 23.79 26.16
C THR A 29 3.30 22.49 25.67
N ALA A 30 2.66 21.37 26.03
CA ALA A 30 3.02 20.11 25.43
C ALA A 30 2.85 20.25 23.91
N PRO A 31 3.86 19.91 23.09
CA PRO A 31 3.76 20.01 21.65
C PRO A 31 2.48 19.32 21.20
N ALA A 32 1.63 20.03 20.46
CA ALA A 32 0.42 19.45 19.89
C ALA A 32 0.78 18.57 18.69
N MET A 33 -0.08 17.60 18.38
CA MET A 33 0.02 16.84 17.14
C MET A 33 -0.22 17.82 15.99
N ALA A 34 0.58 17.72 14.91
CA ALA A 34 0.35 18.55 13.74
C ALA A 34 -1.08 18.35 13.22
N ALA A 35 -1.77 19.46 12.97
CA ALA A 35 -3.09 19.40 12.36
C ALA A 35 -2.97 18.87 10.91
N PRO A 36 -3.97 18.13 10.40
CA PRO A 36 -4.02 17.76 8.99
C PRO A 36 -3.90 19.00 8.09
N SER A 37 -3.24 18.88 6.95
CA SER A 37 -2.96 20.00 6.05
C SER A 37 -4.23 20.60 5.42
N GLY A 38 -5.32 19.85 5.41
CA GLY A 38 -6.57 20.20 4.73
C GLY A 38 -6.49 20.11 3.21
N GLN A 39 -5.34 19.70 2.65
CA GLN A 39 -5.14 19.60 1.19
C GLN A 39 -5.93 18.45 0.57
N PHE A 40 -6.09 17.35 1.31
CA PHE A 40 -6.68 16.11 0.82
C PHE A 40 -8.08 15.94 1.38
N ARG A 41 -9.08 15.99 0.49
CA ARG A 41 -10.50 15.84 0.87
C ARG A 41 -10.86 14.41 1.25
N ASN A 42 -10.07 13.44 0.80
CA ASN A 42 -10.33 12.01 0.90
C ASN A 42 -9.46 11.30 1.96
N LEU A 43 -8.82 12.02 2.88
CA LEU A 43 -7.96 11.43 3.93
C LEU A 43 -8.65 10.37 4.79
N ARG A 44 -9.97 10.44 4.95
CA ARG A 44 -10.76 9.48 5.73
C ARG A 44 -11.57 8.52 4.86
N ALA A 45 -11.51 8.67 3.54
CA ALA A 45 -12.26 7.83 2.62
C ALA A 45 -11.53 6.50 2.44
N PRO A 46 -12.25 5.36 2.50
CA PRO A 46 -11.67 4.08 2.09
C PRO A 46 -11.38 4.08 0.59
N ILE A 47 -10.42 3.27 0.16
CA ILE A 47 -10.15 3.07 -1.25
C ILE A 47 -11.30 2.25 -1.86
N ALA A 48 -11.94 2.80 -2.87
CA ALA A 48 -13.05 2.18 -3.58
C ALA A 48 -13.00 2.54 -5.06
N LEU A 49 -12.74 1.56 -5.92
CA LEU A 49 -12.79 1.77 -7.36
C LEU A 49 -14.19 2.23 -7.81
N PRO A 50 -14.29 3.11 -8.82
CA PRO A 50 -15.57 3.54 -9.38
C PRO A 50 -16.42 2.39 -9.93
N VAL A 51 -15.77 1.32 -10.40
CA VAL A 51 -16.40 0.07 -10.85
C VAL A 51 -15.77 -1.07 -10.07
N LYS A 52 -16.58 -1.89 -9.40
CA LYS A 52 -16.04 -3.02 -8.63
C LYS A 52 -15.46 -4.06 -9.59
N PRO A 53 -14.33 -4.70 -9.26
CA PRO A 53 -13.74 -5.74 -10.11
C PRO A 53 -14.71 -6.89 -10.42
N ALA A 54 -15.53 -7.30 -9.46
CA ALA A 54 -16.55 -8.34 -9.65
C ALA A 54 -17.63 -7.95 -10.68
N ASP A 55 -17.98 -6.66 -10.78
CA ASP A 55 -18.96 -6.16 -11.76
C ASP A 55 -18.36 -6.06 -13.17
N ALA A 56 -17.05 -5.79 -13.25
CA ALA A 56 -16.32 -5.78 -14.52
C ALA A 56 -16.26 -7.19 -15.12
N LEU A 57 -16.07 -8.23 -14.28
CA LEU A 57 -15.92 -9.62 -14.68
C LEU A 57 -17.01 -10.54 -14.09
N PRO A 58 -18.28 -10.38 -14.49
CA PRO A 58 -19.39 -11.13 -13.90
C PRO A 58 -19.30 -12.62 -14.22
N GLY A 59 -19.62 -13.46 -13.24
CA GLY A 59 -19.70 -14.91 -13.41
C GLY A 59 -18.36 -15.65 -13.37
N VAL A 60 -17.23 -14.95 -13.22
CA VAL A 60 -15.90 -15.58 -13.19
C VAL A 60 -15.41 -15.83 -11.76
N MET A 61 -15.44 -14.82 -10.88
CA MET A 61 -14.93 -14.91 -9.50
C MET A 61 -16.05 -15.27 -8.52
N THR A 62 -16.73 -16.40 -8.74
CA THR A 62 -17.98 -16.74 -8.06
C THR A 62 -17.86 -17.85 -7.03
N GLU A 63 -16.79 -18.65 -7.08
CA GLU A 63 -16.61 -19.77 -6.15
C GLU A 63 -16.28 -19.25 -4.75
N ASP A 64 -16.94 -19.80 -3.73
CA ASP A 64 -16.68 -19.50 -2.32
C ASP A 64 -15.39 -20.19 -1.82
N LEU A 65 -14.28 -19.87 -2.49
CA LEU A 65 -12.96 -20.41 -2.26
C LEU A 65 -11.96 -19.28 -1.96
N ASP A 66 -10.98 -19.57 -1.12
CA ASP A 66 -9.80 -18.74 -0.92
C ASP A 66 -8.62 -19.26 -1.75
N ALA A 67 -8.17 -18.48 -2.73
CA ALA A 67 -7.06 -18.84 -3.62
C ALA A 67 -5.65 -18.59 -3.04
N GLY A 68 -5.53 -18.17 -1.77
CA GLY A 68 -4.24 -17.85 -1.15
C GLY A 68 -3.20 -18.97 -1.27
N ASP A 69 -3.60 -20.23 -1.06
CA ASP A 69 -2.69 -21.38 -1.15
C ASP A 69 -2.24 -21.68 -2.59
N LEU A 70 -3.09 -21.41 -3.59
CA LEU A 70 -2.72 -21.53 -5.01
C LEU A 70 -1.69 -20.47 -5.39
N TYR A 71 -1.89 -19.22 -4.96
CA TYR A 71 -0.93 -18.15 -5.21
C TYR A 71 0.42 -18.41 -4.51
N TRP A 72 0.43 -18.93 -3.29
CA TRP A 72 1.68 -19.32 -2.62
C TRP A 72 2.41 -20.46 -3.32
N LYS A 73 1.68 -21.44 -3.89
CA LYS A 73 2.30 -22.46 -4.73
C LYS A 73 2.88 -21.84 -5.99
N ALA A 74 2.16 -20.92 -6.64
CA ALA A 74 2.62 -20.25 -7.86
C ALA A 74 3.89 -19.42 -7.60
N ILE A 75 3.94 -18.68 -6.49
CA ILE A 75 5.13 -17.94 -6.02
C ILE A 75 6.34 -18.87 -5.90
N LYS A 76 6.18 -20.02 -5.23
CA LYS A 76 7.27 -20.98 -5.03
C LYS A 76 7.78 -21.55 -6.35
N VAL A 77 6.87 -21.88 -7.26
CA VAL A 77 7.23 -22.39 -8.60
C VAL A 77 7.98 -21.32 -9.40
N TYR A 78 7.54 -20.06 -9.35
CA TYR A 78 8.24 -18.94 -9.99
C TYR A 78 9.64 -18.75 -9.39
N GLN A 79 9.76 -18.68 -8.07
CA GLN A 79 11.03 -18.45 -7.37
C GLN A 79 12.06 -19.57 -7.58
N ALA A 80 11.62 -20.78 -7.93
CA ALA A 80 12.53 -21.87 -8.27
C ALA A 80 13.23 -21.68 -9.63
N SER A 81 12.67 -20.87 -10.54
CA SER A 81 13.22 -20.65 -11.89
C SER A 81 12.77 -19.30 -12.49
N PRO A 82 13.06 -18.15 -11.84
CA PRO A 82 12.53 -16.85 -12.22
C PRO A 82 12.87 -16.47 -13.67
N GLU A 83 14.07 -16.82 -14.14
CA GLU A 83 14.52 -16.54 -15.51
C GLU A 83 13.65 -17.19 -16.60
N THR A 84 12.96 -18.29 -16.28
CA THR A 84 12.02 -18.96 -17.21
C THR A 84 10.79 -18.09 -17.47
N TYR A 85 10.38 -17.33 -16.46
CA TYR A 85 9.23 -16.43 -16.50
C TYR A 85 9.62 -15.02 -16.96
N ASP A 86 10.75 -14.48 -16.50
CA ASP A 86 11.17 -13.11 -16.80
C ASP A 86 11.61 -12.94 -18.25
N LYS A 87 12.18 -14.00 -18.86
CA LYS A 87 12.56 -14.01 -20.28
C LYS A 87 11.43 -14.44 -21.20
N ALA A 88 10.21 -14.62 -20.67
CA ALA A 88 9.04 -14.98 -21.46
C ALA A 88 8.73 -13.89 -22.50
N GLN A 89 9.26 -14.05 -23.72
CA GLN A 89 8.97 -13.14 -24.81
C GLN A 89 7.61 -13.50 -25.44
N PRO A 90 6.82 -12.49 -25.86
CA PRO A 90 5.55 -12.71 -26.57
C PRO A 90 5.68 -13.55 -27.85
N ARG A 91 6.88 -13.76 -28.40
CA ARG A 91 7.09 -14.57 -29.60
C ARG A 91 7.08 -16.10 -29.35
N TYR A 92 7.10 -16.57 -28.09
CA TYR A 92 7.19 -18.00 -27.76
C TYR A 92 6.07 -18.49 -26.83
N THR A 93 4.83 -18.06 -27.06
CA THR A 93 3.70 -18.26 -26.14
C THR A 93 3.20 -19.70 -26.00
N THR A 94 3.44 -20.59 -26.98
CA THR A 94 3.11 -22.03 -26.90
C THR A 94 3.97 -22.82 -25.91
N ARG A 95 5.00 -22.19 -25.34
CA ARG A 95 5.76 -22.74 -24.20
C ARG A 95 5.33 -22.11 -22.88
N LEU A 96 4.74 -20.92 -22.91
CA LEU A 96 4.39 -20.16 -21.71
C LEU A 96 3.11 -20.68 -21.03
N ASP A 97 2.18 -21.23 -21.81
CA ASP A 97 0.96 -21.88 -21.31
C ASP A 97 1.22 -23.23 -20.65
N LYS A 98 2.43 -23.78 -20.77
CA LYS A 98 2.86 -25.02 -20.11
C LYS A 98 3.64 -24.74 -18.83
N LEU A 99 3.75 -23.49 -18.41
CA LEU A 99 4.46 -23.12 -17.20
C LEU A 99 3.59 -23.41 -15.99
N PRO A 100 4.03 -24.25 -15.03
CA PRO A 100 3.15 -24.73 -13.96
C PRO A 100 2.59 -23.61 -13.06
N ALA A 101 3.34 -22.53 -12.83
CA ALA A 101 2.84 -21.37 -12.09
C ALA A 101 1.67 -20.67 -12.78
N ILE A 102 1.60 -20.69 -14.11
CA ILE A 102 0.51 -20.07 -14.87
C ILE A 102 -0.77 -20.91 -14.74
N ASP A 103 -0.66 -22.24 -14.74
CA ASP A 103 -1.79 -23.12 -14.50
C ASP A 103 -2.41 -22.88 -13.11
N LEU A 104 -1.58 -22.65 -12.09
CA LEU A 104 -2.04 -22.30 -10.74
C LEU A 104 -2.77 -20.94 -10.71
N LEU A 105 -2.34 -19.95 -11.50
CA LEU A 105 -3.05 -18.67 -11.63
C LEU A 105 -4.42 -18.84 -12.30
N VAL A 106 -4.50 -19.69 -13.32
CA VAL A 106 -5.75 -20.03 -13.98
C VAL A 106 -6.69 -20.74 -13.01
N GLU A 107 -6.21 -21.73 -12.26
CA GLU A 107 -6.99 -22.45 -11.25
C GLU A 107 -7.53 -21.49 -10.18
N ALA A 108 -6.72 -20.52 -9.74
CA ALA A 108 -7.11 -19.48 -8.78
C ALA A 108 -8.14 -18.47 -9.30
N THR A 109 -8.49 -18.50 -10.59
CA THR A 109 -9.34 -17.48 -11.23
C THR A 109 -10.75 -17.49 -10.67
N ALA A 110 -11.32 -18.68 -10.42
CA ALA A 110 -12.71 -18.86 -10.05
C ALA A 110 -13.03 -18.45 -8.60
N ALA A 111 -12.03 -18.47 -7.72
CA ALA A 111 -12.14 -18.07 -6.32
C ALA A 111 -12.60 -16.61 -6.19
N ASN A 112 -13.50 -16.34 -5.25
CA ASN A 112 -14.00 -15.00 -4.97
C ASN A 112 -13.09 -14.18 -4.04
N ARG A 113 -12.13 -14.81 -3.36
CA ARG A 113 -11.18 -14.15 -2.45
C ARG A 113 -9.79 -14.79 -2.52
N ALA A 114 -8.79 -14.09 -1.99
CA ALA A 114 -7.53 -14.69 -1.59
C ALA A 114 -6.98 -14.02 -0.34
N THR A 115 -6.46 -14.82 0.59
CA THR A 115 -5.65 -14.35 1.72
C THR A 115 -4.19 -14.73 1.48
N ILE A 116 -3.53 -14.00 0.57
CA ILE A 116 -2.16 -14.25 0.14
C ILE A 116 -1.20 -13.78 1.24
N PHE A 117 -1.15 -12.47 1.45
CA PHE A 117 -0.17 -11.85 2.34
C PHE A 117 -0.71 -11.65 3.76
N MET A 118 -2.03 -11.68 3.93
CA MET A 118 -2.66 -11.47 5.23
C MET A 118 -2.34 -12.58 6.23
N ARG A 119 -2.08 -13.80 5.74
CA ARG A 119 -1.60 -14.93 6.55
C ARG A 119 -0.14 -14.75 7.00
N LYS A 120 0.63 -13.92 6.30
CA LYS A 120 2.07 -13.71 6.52
C LYS A 120 2.44 -12.23 6.31
N PRO A 121 1.85 -11.30 7.08
CA PRO A 121 2.00 -9.87 6.80
C PRO A 121 3.46 -9.41 6.85
N ALA A 122 4.33 -10.10 7.58
CA ALA A 122 5.76 -9.79 7.67
C ALA A 122 6.50 -9.81 6.31
N THR A 123 5.99 -10.51 5.28
CA THR A 123 6.62 -10.55 3.96
C THR A 123 6.47 -9.23 3.20
N LEU A 124 5.38 -8.49 3.42
CA LEU A 124 5.11 -7.21 2.74
C LEU A 124 5.15 -5.99 3.68
N VAL A 125 4.66 -6.15 4.90
CA VAL A 125 4.61 -5.08 5.90
C VAL A 125 5.98 -5.03 6.59
N ASN A 126 6.90 -4.34 5.94
CA ASN A 126 8.23 -4.01 6.41
C ASN A 126 8.79 -2.82 5.60
N TYR A 127 9.98 -2.34 5.93
CA TYR A 127 10.61 -1.24 5.20
C TYR A 127 11.41 -1.68 3.96
N GLY A 128 11.66 -2.98 3.80
CA GLY A 128 12.31 -3.59 2.65
C GLY A 128 11.31 -3.85 1.53
N TYR A 129 10.96 -2.80 0.78
CA TYR A 129 10.03 -2.87 -0.34
C TYR A 129 10.75 -2.79 -1.70
N PRO A 130 10.29 -3.50 -2.75
CA PRO A 130 9.26 -4.55 -2.77
C PRO A 130 9.79 -5.92 -2.30
N GLY A 131 8.90 -6.74 -1.74
CA GLY A 131 9.21 -8.12 -1.38
C GLY A 131 9.20 -9.06 -2.61
N PRO A 132 10.08 -10.09 -2.66
CA PRO A 132 10.22 -10.98 -3.80
C PRO A 132 8.94 -11.78 -4.12
N GLU A 133 8.08 -12.03 -3.14
CA GLU A 133 6.79 -12.70 -3.34
C GLU A 133 5.77 -11.85 -4.10
N MET A 134 5.74 -10.53 -3.85
CA MET A 134 4.86 -9.61 -4.58
C MET A 134 5.34 -9.47 -6.03
N GLU A 135 6.65 -9.31 -6.22
CA GLU A 135 7.26 -9.24 -7.55
C GLU A 135 6.96 -10.51 -8.36
N ALA A 136 7.06 -11.69 -7.74
CA ALA A 136 6.70 -12.96 -8.37
C ALA A 136 5.23 -12.96 -8.87
N LEU A 137 4.26 -12.58 -8.04
CA LEU A 137 2.86 -12.51 -8.46
C LEU A 137 2.63 -11.49 -9.57
N TYR A 138 3.23 -10.31 -9.46
CA TYR A 138 3.10 -9.28 -10.48
C TYR A 138 3.65 -9.77 -11.83
N ASN A 139 4.83 -10.40 -11.83
CA ASN A 139 5.43 -10.95 -13.03
C ASN A 139 4.60 -12.12 -13.60
N LEU A 140 4.08 -13.02 -12.77
CA LEU A 140 3.17 -14.09 -13.22
C LEU A 140 1.91 -13.55 -13.87
N GLY A 141 1.30 -12.50 -13.30
CA GLY A 141 0.16 -11.80 -13.91
C GLY A 141 0.49 -11.21 -15.28
N ARG A 142 1.67 -10.57 -15.41
CA ARG A 142 2.15 -10.04 -16.70
C ARG A 142 2.42 -11.14 -17.74
N VAL A 143 2.95 -12.28 -17.32
CA VAL A 143 3.16 -13.44 -18.20
C VAL A 143 1.80 -13.97 -18.67
N ALA A 144 0.81 -14.14 -17.78
CA ALA A 144 -0.54 -14.53 -18.16
C ALA A 144 -1.14 -13.56 -19.19
N ASN A 145 -1.05 -12.24 -18.97
CA ASN A 145 -1.55 -11.29 -19.95
C ASN A 145 -0.78 -11.33 -21.29
N SER A 146 0.52 -11.60 -21.27
CA SER A 146 1.31 -11.76 -22.49
C SER A 146 0.85 -12.97 -23.32
N ILE A 147 0.45 -14.07 -22.65
CA ILE A 147 -0.19 -15.22 -23.30
C ILE A 147 -1.54 -14.82 -23.90
N ALA A 148 -2.34 -14.06 -23.16
CA ALA A 148 -3.64 -13.56 -23.66
C ALA A 148 -3.47 -12.72 -24.92
N PHE A 149 -2.55 -11.75 -24.91
CA PHE A 149 -2.26 -10.88 -26.05
C PHE A 149 -1.80 -11.66 -27.29
N SER A 150 -0.91 -12.63 -27.13
CA SER A 150 -0.50 -13.50 -28.25
C SER A 150 -1.64 -14.35 -28.77
N SER A 151 -2.43 -14.96 -27.89
CA SER A 151 -3.58 -15.78 -28.28
C SER A 151 -4.60 -14.95 -29.07
N GLN A 152 -4.73 -13.68 -28.72
CA GLN A 152 -5.58 -12.73 -29.43
C GLN A 152 -5.04 -12.42 -30.84
N ALA A 153 -3.72 -12.38 -31.03
CA ALA A 153 -3.11 -12.23 -32.35
C ALA A 153 -3.38 -13.46 -33.24
N ASP A 154 -3.41 -14.64 -32.63
CA ASP A 154 -3.69 -15.92 -33.30
C ASP A 154 -5.19 -16.19 -33.53
N GLY A 155 -6.08 -15.33 -32.99
CA GLY A 155 -7.53 -15.50 -33.09
C GLY A 155 -8.12 -16.54 -32.12
N ASP A 156 -7.35 -17.02 -31.14
CA ASP A 156 -7.81 -17.97 -30.12
C ASP A 156 -8.51 -17.23 -28.97
N GLU A 157 -9.81 -17.04 -29.14
CA GLU A 157 -10.64 -16.27 -28.20
C GLU A 157 -10.74 -16.91 -26.82
N ALA A 158 -10.91 -18.23 -26.77
CA ALA A 158 -11.09 -18.98 -25.53
C ALA A 158 -9.83 -18.88 -24.67
N ARG A 159 -8.66 -19.05 -25.30
CA ARG A 159 -7.37 -18.91 -24.64
C ARG A 159 -7.07 -17.47 -24.23
N THR A 160 -7.44 -16.49 -25.06
CA THR A 160 -7.36 -15.07 -24.71
C THR A 160 -8.14 -14.77 -23.43
N LYS A 161 -9.42 -15.17 -23.37
CA LYS A 161 -10.27 -14.97 -22.19
C LYS A 161 -9.71 -15.67 -20.96
N LYS A 162 -9.31 -16.94 -21.08
CA LYS A 162 -8.74 -17.74 -19.99
C LYS A 162 -7.61 -17.00 -19.26
N TYR A 163 -6.61 -16.52 -20.00
CA TYR A 163 -5.44 -15.89 -19.38
C TYR A 163 -5.65 -14.42 -19.01
N ALA A 164 -6.46 -13.67 -19.77
CA ALA A 164 -6.83 -12.31 -19.39
C ALA A 164 -7.66 -12.33 -18.09
N TYR A 165 -8.58 -13.28 -17.93
CA TYR A 165 -9.35 -13.45 -16.70
C TYR A 165 -8.47 -13.84 -15.52
N ALA A 166 -7.48 -14.71 -15.72
CA ALA A 166 -6.50 -15.03 -14.66
C ALA A 166 -5.70 -13.81 -14.20
N CYS A 167 -5.20 -12.99 -15.15
CA CYS A 167 -4.50 -11.74 -14.84
C CYS A 167 -5.41 -10.74 -14.12
N PHE A 168 -6.63 -10.53 -14.62
CA PHE A 168 -7.61 -9.62 -14.01
C PHE A 168 -7.99 -10.07 -12.60
N SER A 169 -8.28 -11.37 -12.42
CA SER A 169 -8.69 -11.97 -11.16
C SER A 169 -7.59 -11.90 -10.10
N LEU A 170 -6.32 -12.12 -10.47
CA LEU A 170 -5.19 -11.85 -9.58
C LEU A 170 -5.14 -10.36 -9.18
N GLY A 171 -5.26 -9.45 -10.15
CA GLY A 171 -5.24 -8.02 -9.88
C GLY A 171 -6.37 -7.56 -8.94
N ALA A 172 -7.58 -8.10 -9.12
CA ALA A 172 -8.73 -7.86 -8.26
C ALA A 172 -8.49 -8.32 -6.81
N LYS A 173 -7.91 -9.51 -6.64
CA LYS A 173 -7.64 -10.07 -5.31
C LYS A 173 -6.53 -9.32 -4.58
N LEU A 174 -5.48 -8.89 -5.27
CA LEU A 174 -4.45 -8.01 -4.70
C LEU A 174 -5.04 -6.65 -4.29
N TYR A 175 -5.94 -6.10 -5.12
CA TYR A 175 -6.66 -4.88 -4.78
C TYR A 175 -7.53 -5.06 -3.51
N ASP A 176 -8.27 -6.16 -3.40
CA ASP A 176 -9.17 -6.40 -2.27
C ASP A 176 -8.41 -6.70 -0.96
N GLU A 177 -7.29 -7.43 -1.04
CA GLU A 177 -6.46 -7.75 0.12
C GLU A 177 -5.66 -6.55 0.63
N ARG A 178 -5.04 -5.79 -0.30
CA ARG A 178 -4.10 -4.67 -0.14
C ARG A 178 -3.65 -4.37 1.30
N LEU A 179 -2.41 -4.73 1.62
CA LEU A 179 -1.76 -4.39 2.88
C LEU A 179 -0.91 -3.12 2.76
N ILE A 180 -0.30 -2.91 1.60
CA ILE A 180 0.62 -1.81 1.29
C ILE A 180 0.27 -1.21 -0.09
N HIS A 181 0.72 0.01 -0.35
CA HIS A 181 0.47 0.70 -1.62
C HIS A 181 1.00 -0.07 -2.84
N GLY A 182 2.13 -0.75 -2.68
CA GLY A 182 2.70 -1.57 -3.75
C GLY A 182 1.78 -2.67 -4.26
N GLU A 183 1.02 -3.30 -3.36
CA GLU A 183 0.06 -4.33 -3.70
C GLU A 183 -1.16 -3.74 -4.44
N LEU A 184 -1.65 -2.60 -3.98
CA LEU A 184 -2.70 -1.83 -4.65
C LEU A 184 -2.30 -1.45 -6.07
N ASP A 185 -1.11 -0.85 -6.24
CA ASP A 185 -0.59 -0.42 -7.54
C ASP A 185 -0.41 -1.60 -8.51
N ALA A 186 0.15 -2.72 -8.03
CA ALA A 186 0.25 -3.95 -8.80
C ALA A 186 -1.13 -4.48 -9.22
N GLY A 187 -2.08 -4.55 -8.28
CA GLY A 187 -3.45 -5.02 -8.54
C GLY A 187 -4.16 -4.18 -9.61
N ILE A 188 -4.10 -2.85 -9.49
CA ILE A 188 -4.67 -1.92 -10.47
C ILE A 188 -4.04 -2.10 -11.85
N LYS A 189 -2.71 -2.15 -11.94
CA LYS A 189 -2.00 -2.32 -13.22
C LYS A 189 -2.35 -3.63 -13.91
N LEU A 190 -2.46 -4.73 -13.16
CA LEU A 190 -2.86 -6.03 -13.71
C LEU A 190 -4.30 -6.01 -14.24
N MET A 191 -5.24 -5.43 -13.50
CA MET A 191 -6.63 -5.27 -13.95
C MET A 191 -6.74 -4.41 -15.20
N GLN A 192 -6.01 -3.30 -15.29
CA GLN A 192 -6.01 -2.42 -16.46
C GLN A 192 -5.45 -3.13 -17.70
N THR A 193 -4.30 -3.78 -17.54
CA THR A 193 -3.61 -4.49 -18.63
C THR A 193 -4.46 -5.65 -19.19
N ALA A 194 -5.15 -6.38 -18.31
CA ALA A 194 -6.12 -7.40 -18.71
C ALA A 194 -7.37 -6.80 -19.36
N GLY A 195 -7.88 -5.70 -18.81
CA GLY A 195 -9.03 -4.96 -19.36
C GLY A 195 -8.77 -4.48 -20.79
N ASP A 196 -7.57 -3.96 -21.09
CA ASP A 196 -7.20 -3.55 -22.44
C ASP A 196 -7.13 -4.74 -23.42
N SER A 197 -6.65 -5.89 -22.96
CA SER A 197 -6.62 -7.13 -23.76
C SER A 197 -8.04 -7.61 -24.08
N LEU A 198 -8.96 -7.55 -23.10
CA LEU A 198 -10.37 -7.91 -23.26
C LEU A 198 -11.12 -6.91 -24.16
N ALA A 199 -10.86 -5.61 -24.02
CA ALA A 199 -11.39 -4.59 -24.91
C ALA A 199 -10.98 -4.83 -26.36
N THR A 200 -9.71 -5.19 -26.57
CA THR A 200 -9.18 -5.44 -27.92
C THR A 200 -9.75 -6.74 -28.51
N LEU A 201 -9.96 -7.78 -27.70
CA LEU A 201 -10.68 -8.99 -28.12
C LEU A 201 -12.12 -8.66 -28.54
N ALA A 202 -12.86 -7.90 -27.73
CA ALA A 202 -14.23 -7.52 -28.01
C ALA A 202 -14.37 -6.73 -29.32
N ARG A 203 -13.45 -5.80 -29.64
CA ARG A 203 -13.42 -5.11 -30.93
C ARG A 203 -13.20 -6.06 -32.11
N LYS A 204 -12.29 -7.02 -31.98
CA LYS A 204 -12.08 -8.04 -33.03
C LYS A 204 -13.32 -8.89 -33.28
N GLN A 205 -14.15 -9.09 -32.26
CA GLN A 205 -15.44 -9.78 -32.35
C GLN A 205 -16.59 -8.90 -32.87
N GLY A 206 -16.35 -7.61 -33.13
CA GLY A 206 -17.41 -6.64 -33.48
C GLY A 206 -18.35 -6.30 -32.31
N ASN A 207 -17.99 -6.63 -31.07
CA ASN A 207 -18.77 -6.31 -29.88
C ASN A 207 -18.30 -4.98 -29.26
N GLU A 208 -18.71 -3.87 -29.89
CA GLU A 208 -18.33 -2.52 -29.46
C GLU A 208 -18.83 -2.15 -28.05
N ALA A 209 -19.96 -2.71 -27.63
CA ALA A 209 -20.50 -2.47 -26.29
C ALA A 209 -19.59 -3.04 -25.20
N GLU A 210 -19.14 -4.29 -25.36
CA GLU A 210 -18.19 -4.92 -24.43
C GLU A 210 -16.82 -4.23 -24.47
N ALA A 211 -16.35 -3.83 -25.66
CA ALA A 211 -15.11 -3.07 -25.79
C ALA A 211 -15.17 -1.72 -25.06
N ALA A 212 -16.30 -1.00 -25.17
CA ALA A 212 -16.54 0.26 -24.48
C ALA A 212 -16.61 0.07 -22.96
N LYS A 213 -17.25 -1.00 -22.48
CA LYS A 213 -17.30 -1.36 -21.05
C LYS A 213 -15.91 -1.52 -20.46
N TRP A 214 -15.03 -2.31 -21.11
CA TRP A 214 -13.67 -2.51 -20.64
C TRP A 214 -12.85 -1.21 -20.66
N LYS A 215 -12.99 -0.41 -21.72
CA LYS A 215 -12.34 0.91 -21.79
C LYS A 215 -12.82 1.85 -20.68
N GLN A 216 -14.12 1.87 -20.39
CA GLN A 216 -14.67 2.67 -19.30
C GLN A 216 -14.08 2.23 -17.95
N PHE A 217 -13.98 0.92 -17.71
CA PHE A 217 -13.35 0.39 -16.50
C PHE A 217 -11.89 0.85 -16.37
N THR A 218 -11.07 0.70 -17.42
CA THR A 218 -9.65 1.05 -17.38
C THR A 218 -9.44 2.56 -17.22
N ASP A 219 -10.17 3.38 -17.97
CA ASP A 219 -10.12 4.84 -17.90
C ASP A 219 -10.59 5.36 -16.52
N ALA A 220 -11.68 4.81 -15.97
CA ALA A 220 -12.20 5.21 -14.66
C ALA A 220 -11.25 4.82 -13.53
N THR A 221 -10.70 3.60 -13.58
CA THR A 221 -9.70 3.12 -12.61
C THR A 221 -8.43 3.97 -12.68
N SER A 222 -7.94 4.26 -13.89
CA SER A 222 -6.73 5.08 -14.06
C SER A 222 -6.94 6.49 -13.53
N ARG A 223 -8.08 7.11 -13.82
CA ARG A 223 -8.40 8.45 -13.34
C ARG A 223 -8.49 8.47 -11.82
N TYR A 224 -9.22 7.53 -11.23
CA TYR A 224 -9.35 7.44 -9.77
C TYR A 224 -7.99 7.27 -9.10
N TYR A 225 -7.14 6.37 -9.60
CA TYR A 225 -5.81 6.16 -9.05
C TYR A 225 -4.96 7.43 -9.13
N THR A 226 -4.91 8.10 -10.29
CA THR A 226 -4.06 9.29 -10.46
C THR A 226 -4.56 10.49 -9.66
N THR A 227 -5.88 10.68 -9.54
CA THR A 227 -6.45 11.86 -8.86
C THR A 227 -6.58 11.67 -7.35
N GLU A 228 -7.01 10.49 -6.90
CA GLU A 228 -7.37 10.26 -5.49
C GLU A 228 -6.24 9.61 -4.69
N ILE A 229 -5.41 8.77 -5.31
CA ILE A 229 -4.46 7.91 -4.60
C ILE A 229 -3.03 8.39 -4.81
N GLN A 230 -2.58 8.52 -6.05
CA GLN A 230 -1.18 8.76 -6.39
C GLN A 230 -0.64 10.05 -5.77
N GLU A 231 -1.42 11.13 -5.80
CA GLU A 231 -1.02 12.41 -5.20
C GLU A 231 -0.93 12.33 -3.67
N LEU A 232 -1.82 11.56 -3.02
CA LEU A 232 -1.78 11.32 -1.59
C LEU A 232 -0.53 10.52 -1.22
N VAL A 233 -0.28 9.40 -1.90
CA VAL A 233 0.94 8.58 -1.74
C VAL A 233 2.19 9.43 -1.90
N ARG A 234 2.28 10.19 -3.00
CA ARG A 234 3.47 10.98 -3.32
C ARG A 234 3.84 11.97 -2.22
N LYS A 235 2.85 12.63 -1.62
CA LYS A 235 3.06 13.69 -0.63
C LYS A 235 3.14 13.18 0.81
N VAL A 236 2.34 12.19 1.15
CA VAL A 236 2.23 11.67 2.53
C VAL A 236 3.26 10.56 2.78
N LEU A 237 3.52 9.71 1.79
CA LEU A 237 4.45 8.58 1.90
C LEU A 237 5.83 8.90 1.30
N GLY A 238 5.96 9.98 0.52
CA GLY A 238 7.20 10.44 -0.10
C GLY A 238 8.35 10.65 0.90
N ALA A 239 9.59 10.46 0.45
CA ALA A 239 10.80 10.50 1.28
C ALA A 239 11.36 11.92 1.50
N GLY A 240 10.81 12.96 0.86
CA GLY A 240 11.36 14.31 0.90
C GLY A 240 11.11 15.02 2.24
N ALA A 241 12.16 15.54 2.90
CA ALA A 241 12.07 16.25 4.18
C ALA A 241 11.06 17.42 4.21
N ILE A 242 10.88 18.11 3.08
CA ILE A 242 9.91 19.21 2.96
C ILE A 242 8.46 18.67 3.01
N ASP A 243 8.19 17.58 2.29
CA ASP A 243 6.87 16.96 2.26
C ASP A 243 6.53 16.35 3.63
N LEU A 244 7.53 15.77 4.31
CA LEU A 244 7.37 15.22 5.66
C LEU A 244 6.84 16.24 6.66
N ARG A 245 7.40 17.45 6.66
CA ARG A 245 6.98 18.51 7.60
C ARG A 245 5.57 19.01 7.31
N LYS A 246 5.25 19.16 6.03
CA LYS A 246 3.98 19.76 5.61
C LYS A 246 2.79 18.82 5.81
N HIS A 247 3.05 17.52 5.73
CA HIS A 247 2.01 16.48 5.70
C HIS A 247 2.04 15.54 6.92
N SER A 248 2.80 15.85 7.98
CA SER A 248 2.86 15.00 9.18
C SER A 248 1.49 14.81 9.82
N GLY A 249 0.69 15.88 9.91
CA GLY A 249 -0.69 15.80 10.38
C GLY A 249 -1.58 14.90 9.52
N ASP A 250 -1.37 14.87 8.20
CA ASP A 250 -2.11 13.97 7.30
C ASP A 250 -1.74 12.50 7.55
N VAL A 251 -0.46 12.20 7.85
CA VAL A 251 0.00 10.85 8.21
C VAL A 251 -0.65 10.39 9.51
N PHE A 252 -0.63 11.21 10.56
CA PHE A 252 -1.30 10.85 11.83
C PHE A 252 -2.81 10.64 11.63
N GLU A 253 -3.44 11.49 10.81
CA GLU A 253 -4.86 11.38 10.48
C GLU A 253 -5.19 10.06 9.78
N LEU A 254 -4.35 9.62 8.83
CA LEU A 254 -4.53 8.33 8.16
C LEU A 254 -4.40 7.15 9.14
N ALA A 255 -3.41 7.18 10.03
CA ALA A 255 -3.22 6.12 11.02
C ALA A 255 -4.42 6.00 11.97
N LEU A 256 -4.89 7.14 12.48
CA LEU A 256 -5.90 7.20 13.54
C LEU A 256 -7.34 7.06 13.04
N HIS A 257 -7.65 7.59 11.85
CA HIS A 257 -9.03 7.81 11.44
C HIS A 257 -9.40 7.21 10.08
N ASN A 258 -8.44 6.74 9.28
CA ASN A 258 -8.77 6.09 8.00
C ASN A 258 -9.24 4.64 8.23
N PRO A 259 -10.38 4.21 7.67
CA PRO A 259 -10.89 2.86 7.82
C PRO A 259 -10.20 1.82 6.92
N ASP A 260 -9.40 2.25 5.95
CA ASP A 260 -8.65 1.37 5.04
C ASP A 260 -7.34 0.91 5.67
N ARG A 261 -7.16 -0.40 5.80
CA ARG A 261 -5.97 -0.99 6.42
C ARG A 261 -4.68 -0.54 5.76
N MET A 262 -4.68 -0.35 4.44
CA MET A 262 -3.47 -0.03 3.68
C MET A 262 -2.95 1.34 4.11
N TRP A 263 -3.86 2.31 4.26
CA TRP A 263 -3.50 3.64 4.74
C TRP A 263 -2.98 3.63 6.17
N GLN A 264 -3.59 2.82 7.05
CA GLN A 264 -3.11 2.67 8.42
C GLN A 264 -1.71 2.05 8.47
N VAL A 265 -1.46 0.99 7.69
CA VAL A 265 -0.16 0.33 7.59
C VAL A 265 0.91 1.30 7.09
N GLU A 266 0.68 1.95 5.96
CA GLU A 266 1.62 2.90 5.36
C GLU A 266 1.90 4.09 6.30
N ALA A 267 0.86 4.62 6.95
CA ALA A 267 0.99 5.71 7.90
C ALA A 267 1.78 5.29 9.15
N LEU A 268 1.55 4.10 9.71
CA LEU A 268 2.30 3.60 10.86
C LEU A 268 3.78 3.41 10.53
N LEU A 269 4.09 2.80 9.38
CA LEU A 269 5.46 2.68 8.89
C LEU A 269 6.09 4.07 8.72
N LYS A 270 5.34 5.05 8.22
CA LYS A 270 5.82 6.43 8.10
C LYS A 270 6.09 7.10 9.45
N ILE A 271 5.19 6.93 10.43
CA ILE A 271 5.35 7.44 11.80
C ILE A 271 6.58 6.84 12.47
N GLY A 272 6.91 5.57 12.19
CA GLY A 272 8.16 4.96 12.64
C GLY A 272 9.39 5.77 12.21
N ARG A 273 9.40 6.31 10.99
CA ARG A 273 10.50 7.15 10.48
C ARG A 273 10.53 8.53 11.16
N TYR A 274 9.37 9.09 11.52
CA TYR A 274 9.28 10.36 12.25
C TYR A 274 9.98 10.35 13.61
N LYS A 275 10.27 9.18 14.19
CA LYS A 275 11.11 9.08 15.39
C LYS A 275 12.52 9.66 15.19
N TYR A 276 13.05 9.62 13.95
CA TYR A 276 14.46 9.93 13.68
C TYR A 276 14.68 10.87 12.47
N GLU A 277 13.74 10.98 11.54
CA GLU A 277 13.90 11.85 10.37
C GLU A 277 13.88 13.33 10.76
N MET A 278 14.93 14.08 10.37
CA MET A 278 15.06 15.53 10.61
C MET A 278 14.08 16.39 9.79
N GLY A 279 13.19 15.76 9.00
CA GLY A 279 12.13 16.43 8.26
C GLY A 279 10.91 16.78 9.12
N GLY A 280 10.70 16.12 10.25
CA GLY A 280 9.59 16.42 11.18
C GLY A 280 9.91 17.55 12.18
N THR A 281 8.89 18.16 12.77
CA THR A 281 9.06 19.03 13.94
C THR A 281 9.35 18.19 15.19
N LEU A 282 9.95 18.79 16.23
CA LEU A 282 10.12 18.12 17.52
C LEU A 282 8.79 17.58 18.08
N GLY A 283 7.69 18.29 17.80
CA GLY A 283 6.35 17.85 18.15
C GLY A 283 5.96 16.54 17.46
N ASP A 284 6.24 16.40 16.17
CA ASP A 284 5.95 15.18 15.41
C ASP A 284 6.74 13.99 15.96
N GLN A 285 8.01 14.18 16.32
CA GLN A 285 8.84 13.11 16.91
C GLN A 285 8.30 12.67 18.28
N ILE A 286 7.88 13.63 19.12
CA ILE A 286 7.28 13.35 20.42
C ILE A 286 5.97 12.59 20.23
N TRP A 287 5.10 13.01 19.31
CA TRP A 287 3.83 12.32 19.06
C TRP A 287 4.00 10.95 18.41
N ALA A 288 4.98 10.77 17.53
CA ALA A 288 5.35 9.47 16.99
C ALA A 288 5.74 8.50 18.13
N ASN A 289 6.58 8.97 19.07
CA ASN A 289 6.96 8.16 20.22
C ASN A 289 5.77 7.85 21.14
N ARG A 290 4.91 8.85 21.44
CA ARG A 290 3.70 8.66 22.25
C ARG A 290 2.75 7.65 21.62
N LEU A 291 2.51 7.74 20.32
CA LEU A 291 1.61 6.84 19.59
C LEU A 291 2.13 5.40 19.60
N LEU A 292 3.44 5.21 19.41
CA LEU A 292 4.05 3.88 19.26
C LEU A 292 4.42 3.20 20.58
N HIS A 293 4.77 3.96 21.63
CA HIS A 293 5.28 3.40 22.89
C HIS A 293 4.35 3.62 24.10
N GLU A 294 3.60 4.71 24.14
CA GLU A 294 2.76 5.09 25.29
C GLU A 294 1.29 5.35 24.92
N PRO A 295 0.64 4.57 24.03
CA PRO A 295 -0.68 4.93 23.52
C PRO A 295 -1.73 5.08 24.63
N ALA A 296 -1.74 4.17 25.61
CA ALA A 296 -2.70 4.19 26.73
C ALA A 296 -2.59 5.45 27.60
N ARG A 297 -1.38 5.98 27.81
CA ARG A 297 -1.16 7.19 28.63
C ARG A 297 -1.78 8.43 27.99
N HIS A 298 -1.94 8.41 26.66
CA HIS A 298 -2.42 9.53 25.87
C HIS A 298 -3.83 9.31 25.29
N GLY A 299 -4.53 8.25 25.71
CA GLY A 299 -5.85 7.92 25.17
C GLY A 299 -5.84 7.56 23.67
N LEU A 300 -4.69 7.12 23.17
CA LEU A 300 -4.50 6.70 21.78
C LEU A 300 -4.76 5.20 21.64
N PRO A 301 -5.17 4.72 20.45
CA PRO A 301 -5.31 3.29 20.19
C PRO A 301 -3.95 2.58 20.30
N ASP A 302 -3.95 1.42 20.94
CA ASP A 302 -2.80 0.52 20.92
C ASP A 302 -2.79 -0.30 19.62
N PHE A 303 -2.06 0.21 18.63
CA PHE A 303 -1.95 -0.45 17.34
C PHE A 303 -1.15 -1.76 17.41
N THR A 304 -0.30 -2.00 18.41
CA THR A 304 0.46 -3.25 18.50
C THR A 304 -0.43 -4.46 18.82
N ASN A 305 -1.59 -4.21 19.42
CA ASN A 305 -2.65 -5.18 19.70
C ASN A 305 -3.87 -5.00 18.78
N HIS A 306 -3.70 -4.41 17.60
CA HIS A 306 -4.79 -4.21 16.64
C HIS A 306 -5.35 -5.55 16.12
N LYS A 307 -6.66 -5.59 15.85
CA LYS A 307 -7.35 -6.82 15.35
C LYS A 307 -6.87 -7.24 13.96
N ASP A 308 -6.50 -6.27 13.13
CA ASP A 308 -5.89 -6.52 11.82
C ASP A 308 -4.39 -6.79 11.99
N PRO A 309 -3.89 -8.00 11.61
CA PRO A 309 -2.51 -8.39 11.85
C PRO A 309 -1.49 -7.61 11.02
N ALA A 310 -1.87 -6.99 9.89
CA ALA A 310 -0.98 -6.12 9.13
C ALA A 310 -0.76 -4.79 9.87
N VAL A 311 -1.83 -4.20 10.41
CA VAL A 311 -1.75 -2.97 11.21
C VAL A 311 -0.91 -3.21 12.47
N ALA A 312 -1.13 -4.34 13.16
CA ALA A 312 -0.33 -4.72 14.33
C ALA A 312 1.15 -4.93 14.00
N ARG A 313 1.43 -5.57 12.86
CA ARG A 313 2.79 -5.75 12.36
C ARG A 313 3.46 -4.42 12.02
N ALA A 314 2.76 -3.52 11.33
CA ALA A 314 3.27 -2.20 10.97
C ALA A 314 3.63 -1.38 12.22
N ALA A 315 2.74 -1.36 13.22
CA ALA A 315 2.98 -0.68 14.49
C ALA A 315 4.18 -1.25 15.24
N THR A 316 4.31 -2.59 15.28
CA THR A 316 5.44 -3.27 15.93
C THR A 316 6.77 -2.88 15.26
N ILE A 317 6.84 -2.96 13.92
CA ILE A 317 8.04 -2.57 13.18
C ILE A 317 8.36 -1.08 13.34
N ALA A 318 7.35 -0.21 13.28
CA ALA A 318 7.54 1.23 13.46
C ALA A 318 8.07 1.57 14.86
N ARG A 319 7.54 0.91 15.89
CA ARG A 319 8.01 1.02 17.28
C ARG A 319 9.45 0.54 17.41
N ASP A 320 9.76 -0.62 16.83
CA ASP A 320 11.05 -1.29 17.01
C ASP A 320 12.15 -0.75 16.06
N LEU A 321 11.79 0.05 15.04
CA LEU A 321 12.73 0.66 14.10
C LEU A 321 13.84 1.40 14.84
N THR A 322 15.09 1.13 14.48
CA THR A 322 16.28 1.81 15.00
C THR A 322 16.79 2.88 14.03
N VAL A 323 17.69 3.75 14.51
CA VAL A 323 18.31 4.78 13.65
C VAL A 323 19.27 4.15 12.62
N GLU A 324 19.92 3.03 12.98
CA GLU A 324 20.77 2.26 12.09
C GLU A 324 19.96 1.63 10.95
N GLU A 325 18.84 0.99 11.28
CA GLU A 325 17.92 0.45 10.27
C GLU A 325 17.36 1.56 9.38
N LEU A 326 16.97 2.70 9.94
CA LEU A 326 16.51 3.83 9.14
C LEU A 326 17.55 4.29 8.11
N ARG A 327 18.83 4.33 8.49
CA ARG A 327 19.92 4.69 7.56
C ARG A 327 20.14 3.67 6.44
N MET A 328 19.70 2.42 6.64
CA MET A 328 19.76 1.38 5.61
C MET A 328 18.54 1.40 4.67
N ILE A 329 17.43 1.99 5.10
CA ILE A 329 16.24 2.21 4.26
C ILE A 329 16.58 3.31 3.25
N ARG A 330 16.97 2.90 2.05
CA ARG A 330 17.23 3.79 0.91
C ARG A 330 15.94 4.13 0.17
#